data_AF-A0A7X5N351-F1
#
_entry.id   AF-A0A7X5N351-F1
#
_cell.length_a   1.000
_cell.length_b   1.000
_cell.length_c   1.000
_cell.angle_alpha   90.00
_cell.angle_beta   90.00
_cell.angle_gamma   90.00
#
_symmetry.space_group_name_H-M   'P 1'
#
loop_
_entity.id
_entity.type
_entity.pdbx_description
1 polymer ?
#
loop_
_entity_poly.entity_id
_entity_poly.type
_entity_poly.pdbx_seq_one_letter_code
_entity_poly.pdbx_strand_id
1 'polypeptide(L)'
;RQLMTDVPYGVLLSGGLDSSLVAAVAARYARHRIEENDTTEAWWPRLHSFAIGLKGSPDLAAAEVAAAALGTVHHGFEYSFEEGLDALPEVIRHIETYDVTTIRASTPMFLLARRIK
;
A
#
# COMPACT_ATOMS: atom_id res chain seq x y z
N ARG A 1 -9.27 16.02 1.58
CA ARG A 1 -10.43 15.30 2.15
C ARG A 1 -10.09 13.88 2.59
N GLN A 2 -9.53 13.03 1.72
CA GLN A 2 -9.26 11.61 2.04
C GLN A 2 -8.14 11.35 3.07
N LEU A 3 -7.39 12.38 3.48
CA LEU A 3 -6.32 12.29 4.48
C LEU A 3 -6.77 12.72 5.90
N MET A 4 -8.05 13.05 6.10
CA MET A 4 -8.59 13.43 7.41
C MET A 4 -8.73 12.17 8.27
N THR A 5 -7.95 12.07 9.35
CA THR A 5 -7.97 10.92 10.27
C THR A 5 -7.28 11.28 11.59
N ASP A 6 -7.72 10.65 12.68
CA ASP A 6 -7.11 10.77 14.01
C ASP A 6 -6.14 9.61 14.32
N VAL A 7 -5.99 8.67 13.38
CA VAL A 7 -5.11 7.49 13.49
C VAL A 7 -4.07 7.45 12.38
N PRO A 8 -2.93 6.77 12.58
CA PRO A 8 -1.93 6.56 11.53
C PRO A 8 -2.55 5.91 10.29
N TYR A 9 -2.07 6.36 9.13
CA TYR A 9 -2.46 5.84 7.82
C TYR A 9 -1.25 5.66 6.93
N GLY A 10 -1.43 4.95 5.82
CA GLY A 10 -0.41 4.78 4.79
C GLY A 10 -1.03 4.65 3.41
N VAL A 11 -0.20 4.37 2.42
CA VAL A 11 -0.60 4.18 1.02
C VAL A 11 -0.20 2.81 0.50
N LEU A 12 -1.02 2.26 -0.38
CA LEU A 12 -0.67 1.07 -1.15
C LEU A 12 0.07 1.51 -2.42
N LEU A 13 1.24 0.93 -2.68
CA LEU A 13 2.12 1.34 -3.74
C LEU A 13 2.61 0.11 -4.51
N SER A 14 2.05 -0.12 -5.70
CA SER A 14 2.44 -1.24 -6.56
C SER A 14 3.57 -0.91 -7.54
N GLY A 15 3.99 0.35 -7.61
CA GLY A 15 4.93 0.84 -8.65
C GLY A 15 4.27 1.15 -10.00
N GLY A 16 3.00 0.77 -10.18
CA GLY A 16 2.19 1.23 -11.32
C GLY A 16 1.88 2.73 -11.26
N LEU A 17 1.48 3.30 -12.40
CA LEU A 17 1.21 4.74 -12.53
C LEU A 17 0.16 5.24 -11.53
N ASP A 18 -0.96 4.54 -11.40
CA ASP A 18 -2.10 5.00 -10.60
C ASP A 18 -1.75 5.07 -9.11
N SER A 19 -1.20 3.99 -8.56
CA SER A 19 -0.80 3.92 -7.15
C SER A 19 0.34 4.89 -6.85
N SER A 20 1.29 5.06 -7.78
CA SER A 20 2.37 6.03 -7.65
C SER A 20 1.87 7.47 -7.65
N LEU A 21 0.89 7.81 -8.49
CA LEU A 21 0.30 9.14 -8.53
C LEU A 21 -0.47 9.44 -7.24
N VAL A 22 -1.28 8.48 -6.74
CA VAL A 22 -1.98 8.61 -5.46
C VAL A 22 -0.99 8.80 -4.32
N ALA A 23 0.07 7.98 -4.27
CA ALA A 23 1.12 8.10 -3.25
C ALA A 23 1.87 9.43 -3.34
N ALA A 24 2.14 9.94 -4.54
CA ALA A 24 2.79 11.22 -4.74
C ALA A 24 1.94 12.38 -4.23
N VAL A 25 0.64 12.37 -4.54
CA VAL A 25 -0.32 13.37 -4.04
C VAL A 25 -0.41 13.27 -2.51
N ALA A 26 -0.56 12.07 -1.95
CA ALA A 26 -0.60 11.87 -0.51
C ALA A 26 0.69 12.37 0.17
N ALA A 27 1.87 12.03 -0.37
CA ALA A 27 3.16 12.44 0.17
C ALA A 27 3.37 13.95 0.12
N ARG A 28 2.86 14.62 -0.93
CA ARG A 28 2.90 16.08 -1.03
C ARG A 28 2.06 16.73 0.05
N TYR A 29 0.81 16.30 0.23
CA TYR A 29 -0.11 16.92 1.19
C TYR A 29 0.13 16.51 2.64
N ALA A 30 0.64 15.30 2.90
CA ALA A 30 0.95 14.83 4.26
C ALA A 30 2.08 15.63 4.94
N ARG A 31 2.92 16.33 4.17
CA ARG A 31 3.99 17.20 4.70
C ARG A 31 3.46 18.52 5.26
N HIS A 32 2.24 18.92 4.88
CA HIS A 32 1.64 20.18 5.26
C HIS A 32 0.85 20.01 6.58
N ARG A 33 1.26 20.70 7.64
CA ARG A 33 0.58 20.68 8.96
C ARG A 33 -0.71 21.49 8.92
N ILE A 34 -1.84 20.82 9.12
CA ILE A 34 -3.15 21.47 9.29
C ILE A 34 -3.17 22.39 10.53
N GLU A 35 -2.46 22.01 11.60
CA GLU A 35 -2.42 22.77 12.87
C GLU A 35 -1.58 24.06 12.80
N GLU A 36 -0.68 24.18 11.82
CA GLU A 36 0.23 25.33 11.66
C GLU A 36 0.00 26.08 10.32
N ASN A 37 -1.20 26.00 9.75
CA ASN A 37 -1.56 26.64 8.47
C ASN A 37 -0.53 26.38 7.35
N ASP A 38 0.01 25.16 7.26
CA ASP A 38 0.96 24.75 6.23
C ASP A 38 2.30 25.51 6.22
N THR A 39 2.64 26.23 7.30
CA THR A 39 3.85 27.08 7.37
C THR A 39 5.14 26.34 7.73
N THR A 40 5.05 25.10 8.23
CA THR A 40 6.19 24.27 8.66
C THR A 40 6.07 22.84 8.13
N GLU A 41 7.20 22.23 7.76
CA GLU A 41 7.24 20.81 7.37
C GLU A 41 6.98 19.92 8.58
N ALA A 42 6.01 19.00 8.45
CA ALA A 42 5.84 17.92 9.42
C ALA A 42 7.06 16.97 9.37
N TRP A 43 7.96 17.08 10.35
CA TRP A 43 9.05 16.10 10.58
C TRP A 43 8.51 14.66 10.74
N TRP A 44 7.29 14.52 11.26
CA TRP A 44 6.71 13.25 11.68
C TRP A 44 5.19 13.19 11.45
N PRO A 45 4.62 12.03 11.03
CA PRO A 45 5.31 10.83 10.57
C PRO A 45 5.54 10.87 9.05
N ARG A 46 6.69 10.36 8.58
CA ARG A 46 6.91 10.11 7.15
C ARG A 46 5.83 9.16 6.64
N LEU A 47 5.24 9.44 5.48
CA LEU A 47 4.22 8.58 4.89
C LEU A 47 4.76 7.15 4.69
N HIS A 48 4.05 6.17 5.24
CA HIS A 48 4.35 4.75 5.04
C HIS A 48 3.71 4.26 3.74
N SER A 49 4.47 3.53 2.93
CA SER A 49 3.98 2.91 1.70
C SER A 49 4.16 1.39 1.76
N PHE A 50 3.19 0.65 1.25
CA PHE A 50 3.14 -0.81 1.36
C PHE A 50 2.95 -1.46 -0.01
N ALA A 51 3.72 -2.51 -0.27
CA ALA A 51 3.63 -3.34 -1.47
C ALA A 51 3.61 -4.82 -1.08
N ILE A 52 3.04 -5.65 -1.94
CA ILE A 52 3.13 -7.10 -1.81
C ILE A 52 3.38 -7.73 -3.18
N GLY A 53 4.15 -8.81 -3.20
CA GLY A 53 4.38 -9.58 -4.42
C GLY A 53 5.00 -10.94 -4.10
N LEU A 54 5.09 -11.79 -5.12
CA LEU A 54 5.95 -12.97 -5.02
C LEU A 54 7.41 -12.54 -4.95
N LYS A 55 8.27 -13.42 -4.43
CA LYS A 55 9.72 -13.20 -4.42
C LYS A 55 10.23 -12.90 -5.83
N GLY A 56 10.93 -11.77 -5.97
CA GLY A 56 11.43 -11.29 -7.26
C GLY A 56 10.37 -10.68 -8.19
N SER A 57 9.19 -10.33 -7.67
CA SER A 57 8.13 -9.67 -8.45
C SER A 57 8.63 -8.34 -9.03
N PRO A 58 8.35 -8.04 -10.32
CA PRO A 58 8.64 -6.74 -10.91
C PRO A 58 7.90 -5.60 -10.22
N ASP A 59 6.72 -5.87 -9.64
CA ASP A 59 5.93 -4.86 -8.92
C ASP A 59 6.65 -4.39 -7.66
N LEU A 60 7.32 -5.29 -6.93
CA LEU A 60 8.11 -4.91 -5.75
C LEU A 60 9.30 -4.03 -6.14
N ALA A 61 9.99 -4.36 -7.24
CA ALA A 61 11.08 -3.54 -7.75
C ALA A 61 10.60 -2.15 -8.19
N ALA A 62 9.46 -2.08 -8.89
CA ALA A 62 8.87 -0.81 -9.31
C ALA A 62 8.38 0.03 -8.10
N ALA A 63 7.76 -0.62 -7.11
CA ALA A 63 7.31 0.02 -5.89
C ALA A 63 8.47 0.63 -5.10
N GLU A 64 9.61 -0.07 -5.01
CA GLU A 64 10.83 0.43 -4.36
C GLU A 64 11.34 1.70 -5.04
N VAL A 65 11.39 1.73 -6.38
CA VAL A 65 11.79 2.92 -7.15
C VAL A 65 10.85 4.09 -6.87
N ALA A 66 9.54 3.87 -6.93
CA ALA A 66 8.56 4.91 -6.65
C ALA A 66 8.65 5.40 -5.20
N ALA A 67 8.83 4.48 -4.25
CA ALA A 67 8.93 4.81 -2.83
C ALA A 67 10.17 5.65 -2.52
N ALA A 68 11.31 5.33 -3.15
CA ALA A 68 12.54 6.08 -3.06
C ALA A 68 12.37 7.50 -3.63
N ALA A 69 11.75 7.63 -4.81
CA ALA A 69 11.45 8.93 -5.42
C ALA A 69 10.54 9.80 -4.54
N LEU A 70 9.59 9.20 -3.83
CA LEU A 70 8.63 9.90 -2.97
C LEU A 70 9.15 10.14 -1.53
N GLY A 71 10.25 9.48 -1.14
CA GLY A 71 10.81 9.56 0.21
C GLY A 71 9.94 8.90 1.28
N THR A 72 9.10 7.93 0.91
CA THR A 72 8.24 7.20 1.86
C THR A 72 9.02 6.19 2.71
N VAL A 73 8.46 5.77 3.85
CA VAL A 73 8.94 4.59 4.58
C VAL A 73 8.31 3.38 3.92
N HIS A 74 9.07 2.68 3.08
CA HIS A 74 8.54 1.59 2.26
C HIS A 74 8.59 0.24 2.98
N HIS A 75 7.52 -0.53 2.80
CA HIS A 75 7.38 -1.90 3.29
C HIS A 75 7.00 -2.80 2.12
N GLY A 76 8.00 -3.44 1.53
CA GLY A 76 7.80 -4.47 0.51
C GLY A 76 7.65 -5.85 1.17
N PHE A 77 6.48 -6.47 1.01
CA PHE A 77 6.24 -7.81 1.52
C PHE A 77 6.31 -8.86 0.43
N GLU A 78 6.98 -9.96 0.73
CA GLU A 78 6.95 -11.16 -0.10
C GLU A 78 5.92 -12.15 0.46
N TYR A 79 5.26 -12.89 -0.43
CA TYR A 79 4.48 -14.07 -0.07
C TYR A 79 4.86 -15.26 -0.96
N SER A 80 4.66 -16.48 -0.45
CA SER A 80 4.88 -17.71 -1.23
C SER A 80 3.62 -18.10 -2.03
N PHE A 81 3.81 -18.98 -3.01
CA PHE A 81 2.68 -19.55 -3.76
C PHE A 81 1.73 -20.32 -2.82
N GLU A 82 2.30 -21.08 -1.89
CA GLU A 82 1.58 -21.88 -0.89
C GLU A 82 0.77 -20.98 0.05
N GLU A 83 1.35 -19.88 0.56
CA GLU A 83 0.61 -18.90 1.36
C GLU A 83 -0.59 -18.32 0.59
N GLY A 84 -0.43 -18.06 -0.72
CA GLY A 84 -1.51 -17.59 -1.57
C GLY A 84 -2.60 -18.64 -1.76
N LEU A 85 -2.22 -19.89 -1.97
CA LEU A 85 -3.15 -21.02 -2.17
C LEU A 85 -3.94 -21.31 -0.89
N ASP A 86 -3.27 -21.36 0.26
CA ASP A 86 -3.87 -21.61 1.57
C ASP A 86 -4.82 -20.49 1.99
N ALA A 87 -4.61 -19.26 1.50
CA ALA A 87 -5.48 -18.13 1.78
C ALA A 87 -6.80 -18.15 0.98
N LEU A 88 -6.92 -18.93 -0.11
CA LEU A 88 -8.08 -18.86 -1.02
C LEU A 88 -9.44 -19.06 -0.34
N PRO A 89 -9.64 -20.05 0.57
CA PRO A 89 -10.93 -20.23 1.24
C PRO A 89 -11.35 -18.98 2.03
N GLU A 90 -10.41 -18.37 2.74
CA GLU A 90 -10.64 -17.15 3.50
C GLU A 90 -10.85 -15.95 2.57
N VAL A 91 -10.08 -15.83 1.49
CA VAL A 91 -10.25 -14.76 0.50
C VAL A 91 -11.66 -14.81 -0.09
N ILE A 92 -12.08 -15.96 -0.62
CA ILE A 92 -13.41 -16.17 -1.21
C ILE A 92 -14.50 -15.84 -0.19
N ARG A 93 -14.34 -16.27 1.07
CA ARG A 93 -15.26 -15.96 2.16
C ARG A 93 -15.38 -14.45 2.42
N HIS A 94 -14.28 -13.69 2.36
CA HIS A 94 -14.30 -12.25 2.63
C HIS A 94 -14.86 -11.42 1.47
N ILE A 95 -14.60 -11.82 0.22
CA ILE A 95 -15.02 -11.07 -0.97
C ILE A 95 -16.36 -11.55 -1.54
N GLU A 96 -16.87 -12.68 -1.06
CA GLU A 96 -18.19 -13.25 -1.38
C GLU A 96 -18.44 -13.40 -2.89
N THR A 97 -17.40 -13.71 -3.65
CA THR A 97 -17.48 -13.92 -5.12
C THR A 97 -16.68 -15.14 -5.57
N TYR A 98 -17.10 -15.71 -6.69
CA TYR A 98 -16.42 -16.79 -7.41
C TYR A 98 -15.71 -16.29 -8.69
N ASP A 99 -15.74 -14.98 -8.96
CA ASP A 99 -15.06 -14.41 -10.14
C ASP A 99 -13.54 -14.60 -10.07
N VAL A 100 -12.98 -15.20 -11.12
CA VAL A 100 -11.58 -15.61 -11.17
C VAL A 100 -10.63 -14.41 -11.08
N THR A 101 -10.94 -13.33 -11.79
CA THR A 101 -10.09 -12.13 -11.82
C THR A 101 -10.05 -11.46 -10.45
N THR A 102 -11.22 -11.37 -9.81
CA THR A 102 -11.39 -10.76 -8.49
C THR A 102 -10.69 -11.57 -7.41
N ILE A 103 -10.82 -12.91 -7.41
CA ILE A 103 -10.12 -13.78 -6.45
C ILE A 103 -8.59 -13.66 -6.62
N ARG A 104 -8.10 -13.68 -7.86
CA ARG A 104 -6.66 -13.55 -8.16
C ARG A 104 -6.08 -12.24 -7.63
N ALA A 105 -6.74 -11.11 -7.88
CA ALA A 105 -6.29 -9.81 -7.41
C ALA A 105 -6.46 -9.64 -5.89
N SER A 106 -7.53 -10.21 -5.32
CA SER A 106 -7.84 -10.05 -3.89
C SER A 106 -6.94 -10.87 -2.98
N THR A 107 -6.38 -11.99 -3.46
CA THR A 107 -5.51 -12.87 -2.65
C THR A 107 -4.27 -12.14 -2.10
N PRO A 108 -3.42 -11.49 -2.93
CA PRO A 108 -2.30 -10.71 -2.41
C PRO A 108 -2.78 -9.50 -1.58
N MET A 109 -3.87 -8.83 -1.98
CA MET A 109 -4.43 -7.71 -1.21
C MET A 109 -4.87 -8.11 0.20
N PHE A 110 -5.49 -9.29 0.34
CA PHE A 110 -5.89 -9.86 1.61
C PHE A 110 -4.68 -10.15 2.51
N LEU A 111 -3.64 -10.76 1.95
CA LEU A 111 -2.38 -11.04 2.65
C LEU A 111 -1.65 -9.76 3.06
N LEU A 112 -1.70 -8.72 2.23
CA LEU A 112 -1.13 -7.41 2.53
C LEU A 112 -1.89 -6.73 3.68
N ALA A 113 -3.22 -6.70 3.62
CA ALA A 113 -4.05 -6.11 4.67
C ALA A 113 -3.81 -6.77 6.04
N ARG A 114 -3.58 -8.09 6.08
CA ARG A 114 -3.22 -8.81 7.31
C ARG A 114 -1.86 -8.41 7.90
N ARG A 115 -0.92 -7.94 7.08
CA ARG A 115 0.42 -7.50 7.50
C ARG A 115 0.48 -6.01 7.90
N ILE A 116 -0.43 -5.19 7.35
CA ILE A 116 -0.52 -3.75 7.67
C ILE A 116 -1.21 -3.51 9.01
N LYS A 117 -2.15 -4.38 9.38
CA LYS A 117 -2.87 -4.33 10.66
C LYS A 117 -1.93 -4.54 11.85
#